data_AF-A0AAW0XJU1-F1
#
_entry.id   AF-A0AAW0XJU1-F1
#
_cell.length_a   1.000
_cell.length_b   1.000
_cell.length_c   1.000
_cell.angle_alpha   90.00
_cell.angle_beta   90.00
_cell.angle_gamma   90.00
#
_symmetry.space_group_name_H-M   'P 1'
#
loop_
_entity.id
_entity.type
_entity.pdbx_description
1 polymer ?
#
loop_
_entity_poly.entity_id
_entity_poly.type
_entity_poly.pdbx_seq_one_letter_code
_entity_poly.pdbx_strand_id
1 'polypeptide(L)'
;MRRWWRWVACAGGWIALTYTFFLGFVTIVSLTDPSLIRTYQPPLDNMAPRGSWGWTSRRGGRGARLPWCQPLHWREPPGPATALVSFPGSGNTWIRYLLQQVTGYYSGSVYKDYALMKNGFPAESISNGSVVVVKTHEWGPEIRKSFSRAILVMRDPYLAIQAEFNRQSGGHIGHAQPDKYTRDGGHYWEKFVTNKALAWMNTTLDWLKFSGPLHLVFYEDLLDNLPEEMRRILEFLDLEVTENNFDCMIRHQDGIYKRRRRPLNFDPFTPKLRKFVDKCKRLVDQAVREVLAGGDVKLVLNNLKYSNDSNGNQKSVTR
;
A
#
# COMPACT_ATOMS: atom_id res chain seq x y z
N MET A 1 52.98 24.87 -38.65
CA MET A 1 51.79 24.34 -37.94
C MET A 1 50.55 24.29 -38.84
N ARG A 2 50.55 23.41 -39.87
CA ARG A 2 49.37 23.15 -40.72
C ARG A 2 49.43 21.71 -41.23
N ARG A 3 49.15 20.73 -40.35
CA ARG A 3 49.04 19.31 -40.78
C ARG A 3 48.20 18.43 -39.86
N TRP A 4 47.28 19.02 -39.09
CA TRP A 4 46.46 18.32 -38.08
C TRP A 4 44.95 18.59 -38.20
N TRP A 5 44.48 19.00 -39.39
CA TRP A 5 43.04 19.25 -39.65
C TRP A 5 42.43 18.36 -40.74
N ARG A 6 43.24 17.54 -41.42
CA ARG A 6 42.75 16.67 -42.51
C ARG A 6 42.26 15.28 -42.07
N TRP A 7 42.46 14.89 -40.81
CA TRP A 7 42.03 13.57 -40.31
C TRP A 7 40.71 13.60 -39.53
N VAL A 8 40.28 14.74 -39.00
CA VAL A 8 39.02 14.85 -38.24
C VAL A 8 37.79 14.97 -39.16
N ALA A 9 37.96 15.52 -40.37
CA ALA A 9 36.85 15.68 -41.32
C ALA A 9 36.41 14.37 -42.01
N CYS A 10 37.28 13.35 -42.11
CA CYS A 10 36.93 12.08 -42.77
C CYS A 10 36.21 11.08 -41.85
N ALA A 11 36.37 11.17 -40.52
CA ALA A 11 35.70 10.26 -39.59
C ALA A 11 34.24 10.65 -39.29
N GLY A 12 33.91 11.94 -39.33
CA GLY A 12 32.55 12.44 -39.10
C GLY A 12 31.57 12.15 -40.26
N GLY A 13 32.06 12.08 -41.49
CA GLY A 13 31.23 11.83 -42.68
C GLY A 13 30.67 10.40 -42.80
N TRP A 14 31.40 9.40 -42.29
CA TRP A 14 30.98 7.99 -42.38
C TRP A 14 29.94 7.58 -41.33
N ILE A 15 29.86 8.29 -40.21
CA ILE A 15 28.88 8.01 -39.15
C ILE A 15 27.51 8.62 -39.50
N ALA A 16 27.48 9.76 -40.21
CA ALA A 16 26.24 10.41 -40.63
C ALA A 16 25.53 9.69 -41.80
N LEU A 17 26.29 9.04 -42.71
CA LEU A 17 25.75 8.32 -43.87
C LEU A 17 25.17 6.93 -43.52
N THR A 18 25.62 6.30 -42.43
CA THR A 18 25.09 5.00 -41.98
C THR A 18 23.80 5.16 -41.16
N TYR A 19 23.66 6.26 -40.42
CA TYR A 19 22.45 6.55 -39.63
C TYR A 19 21.25 6.97 -40.50
N THR A 20 21.48 7.71 -41.59
CA THR A 20 20.42 8.13 -42.51
C THR A 20 19.90 6.98 -43.37
N PHE A 21 20.73 5.98 -43.68
CA PHE A 21 20.29 4.77 -44.39
C PHE A 21 19.48 3.82 -43.48
N PHE A 22 19.80 3.71 -42.20
CA PHE A 22 19.06 2.86 -41.25
C PHE A 22 17.67 3.44 -40.89
N LEU A 23 17.54 4.76 -40.76
CA LEU A 23 16.25 5.42 -40.48
C LEU A 23 15.30 5.43 -41.69
N GLY A 24 15.83 5.45 -42.93
CA GLY A 24 15.03 5.36 -44.15
C GLY A 24 14.49 3.96 -44.43
N PHE A 25 15.22 2.90 -44.07
CA PHE A 25 14.77 1.52 -44.30
C PHE A 25 13.69 1.08 -43.30
N VAL A 26 13.76 1.54 -42.05
CA VAL A 26 12.78 1.22 -41.00
C VAL A 26 11.42 1.92 -41.24
N THR A 27 11.42 3.08 -41.89
CA THR A 27 10.19 3.81 -42.23
C THR A 27 9.49 3.28 -43.48
N ILE A 28 10.21 2.70 -44.45
CA ILE A 28 9.59 2.13 -45.67
C ILE A 28 9.03 0.71 -45.45
N VAL A 29 9.63 -0.12 -44.59
CA VAL A 29 9.10 -1.48 -44.29
C VAL A 29 7.83 -1.44 -43.43
N SER A 30 7.51 -0.31 -42.80
CA SER A 30 6.34 -0.18 -41.91
C SER A 30 5.02 0.20 -42.62
N LEU A 31 5.01 0.38 -43.95
CA LEU A 31 3.83 0.88 -44.67
C LEU A 31 3.21 -0.08 -45.72
N THR A 32 3.69 -1.32 -45.87
CA THR A 32 3.17 -2.21 -46.92
C THR A 32 3.04 -3.70 -46.57
N ASP A 33 2.74 -4.09 -45.32
CA ASP A 33 2.15 -5.41 -45.05
C ASP A 33 1.57 -5.55 -43.61
N PRO A 34 0.23 -5.62 -43.42
CA PRO A 34 -0.36 -5.85 -42.11
C PRO A 34 -0.22 -7.29 -41.57
N SER A 35 0.40 -8.22 -42.30
CA SER A 35 0.45 -9.65 -41.93
C SER A 35 1.78 -10.12 -41.29
N LEU A 36 2.75 -9.22 -41.05
CA LEU A 36 4.10 -9.56 -40.59
C LEU A 36 4.45 -9.20 -39.12
N ILE A 37 3.49 -8.76 -38.30
CA ILE A 37 3.72 -8.60 -36.85
C ILE A 37 3.58 -9.96 -36.16
N ARG A 38 4.60 -10.80 -36.31
CA ARG A 38 4.77 -12.01 -35.50
C ARG A 38 5.40 -11.61 -34.17
N THR A 39 4.61 -11.66 -33.10
CA THR A 39 5.10 -11.50 -31.73
C THR A 39 6.21 -12.51 -31.43
N TYR A 40 7.44 -12.03 -31.27
CA TYR A 40 8.55 -12.85 -30.82
C TYR A 40 8.39 -13.14 -29.32
N GLN A 41 7.93 -14.34 -28.97
CA GLN A 41 8.01 -14.90 -27.62
C GLN A 41 9.31 -15.72 -27.52
N PRO A 42 10.25 -15.39 -26.62
CA PRO A 42 11.41 -16.24 -26.41
C PRO A 42 10.99 -17.56 -25.75
N PRO A 43 11.71 -18.67 -25.98
CA PRO A 43 11.38 -19.97 -25.39
C PRO A 43 11.46 -19.89 -23.85
N LEU A 44 10.40 -20.35 -23.20
CA LEU A 44 10.35 -20.57 -21.75
C LEU A 44 11.15 -21.84 -21.41
N ASP A 45 12.47 -21.76 -21.41
CA ASP A 45 13.31 -22.75 -20.74
C ASP A 45 14.57 -22.11 -20.16
N ASN A 46 14.76 -22.33 -18.85
CA ASN A 46 16.01 -22.18 -18.11
C ASN A 46 16.60 -20.77 -17.84
N MET A 47 15.77 -19.84 -17.36
CA MET A 47 16.26 -18.78 -16.46
C MET A 47 15.90 -19.12 -15.01
N ALA A 48 16.84 -19.76 -14.30
CA ALA A 48 16.74 -19.96 -12.86
C ALA A 48 16.65 -18.60 -12.14
N PRO A 49 15.62 -18.34 -11.32
CA PRO A 49 15.55 -17.11 -10.54
C PRO A 49 16.60 -17.17 -9.42
N ARG A 50 17.66 -16.36 -9.54
CA ARG A 50 18.53 -16.04 -8.41
C ARG A 50 17.70 -15.35 -7.33
N GLY A 51 17.57 -16.00 -6.17
CA GLY A 51 17.03 -15.39 -4.96
C GLY A 51 15.80 -16.04 -4.34
N SER A 52 15.55 -17.35 -4.53
CA SER A 52 14.65 -18.11 -3.66
C SER A 52 15.44 -18.75 -2.51
N TRP A 53 15.54 -18.06 -1.38
CA TRP A 53 16.05 -18.67 -0.15
C TRP A 53 14.91 -19.34 0.61
N GLY A 54 14.93 -20.68 0.67
CA GLY A 54 14.41 -21.42 1.83
C GLY A 54 13.13 -22.26 1.69
N TRP A 55 12.69 -22.66 0.49
CA TRP A 55 11.61 -23.65 0.36
C TRP A 55 12.17 -24.95 -0.24
N THR A 56 12.84 -25.76 0.58
CA THR A 56 13.17 -27.14 0.21
C THR A 56 11.90 -27.98 0.27
N SER A 57 11.24 -28.03 -0.89
CA SER A 57 10.19 -29.00 -1.20
C SER A 57 10.77 -30.41 -1.15
N ARG A 58 10.19 -31.28 -0.32
CA ARG A 58 10.05 -32.69 -0.65
C ARG A 58 8.56 -33.04 -0.59
N ARG A 59 8.03 -33.32 -1.79
CA ARG A 59 6.69 -33.83 -2.16
C ARG A 59 5.61 -32.78 -2.48
N GLY A 60 5.29 -32.68 -3.78
CA GLY A 60 3.97 -32.37 -4.32
C GLY A 60 3.42 -30.97 -4.02
N GLY A 61 3.51 -30.07 -5.01
CA GLY A 61 3.03 -28.69 -4.95
C GLY A 61 1.60 -28.53 -4.42
N ARG A 62 1.49 -28.14 -3.16
CA ARG A 62 0.43 -27.30 -2.62
C ARG A 62 1.13 -26.17 -1.89
N GLY A 63 0.94 -24.93 -2.34
CA GLY A 63 1.35 -23.76 -1.56
C GLY A 63 0.83 -23.90 -0.13
N ALA A 64 1.56 -23.36 0.85
CA ALA A 64 1.20 -23.47 2.26
C ALA A 64 -0.29 -23.11 2.45
N ARG A 65 -1.15 -24.11 2.69
CA ARG A 65 -2.57 -23.86 2.99
C ARG A 65 -2.60 -23.23 4.37
N LEU A 66 -3.00 -21.97 4.45
CA LEU A 66 -3.29 -21.35 5.74
C LEU A 66 -4.33 -22.21 6.48
N PRO A 67 -4.09 -22.54 7.76
CA PRO A 67 -5.07 -23.26 8.56
C PRO A 67 -6.22 -22.29 8.88
N TRP A 68 -7.30 -22.40 8.11
CA TRP A 68 -8.51 -21.63 8.35
C TRP A 68 -9.33 -22.26 9.47
N CYS A 69 -9.82 -21.44 10.40
CA CYS A 69 -10.71 -21.89 11.46
C CYS A 69 -12.04 -22.42 10.92
N GLN A 70 -12.47 -21.91 9.77
CA GLN A 70 -13.64 -22.36 9.03
C GLN A 70 -13.39 -22.30 7.52
N PRO A 71 -14.11 -23.10 6.71
CA PRO A 71 -14.09 -22.97 5.26
C PRO A 71 -14.51 -21.57 4.82
N LEU A 72 -13.71 -20.95 3.93
CA LEU A 72 -14.03 -19.63 3.43
C LEU A 72 -15.19 -19.68 2.42
N HIS A 73 -16.10 -18.72 2.52
CA HIS A 73 -17.29 -18.62 1.68
C HIS A 73 -17.72 -17.18 1.43
N TRP A 74 -18.60 -16.98 0.45
CA TRP A 74 -19.20 -15.68 0.16
C TRP A 74 -20.25 -15.32 1.21
N ARG A 75 -20.48 -14.02 1.41
CA ARG A 75 -21.58 -13.55 2.22
C ARG A 75 -22.88 -13.66 1.42
N GLU A 76 -23.81 -14.48 1.90
CA GLU A 76 -25.11 -14.74 1.28
C GLU A 76 -26.23 -14.54 2.31
N PRO A 77 -27.15 -13.58 2.12
CA PRO A 77 -27.16 -12.56 1.06
C PRO A 77 -26.01 -11.54 1.22
N PRO A 78 -25.60 -10.83 0.14
CA PRO A 78 -24.63 -9.75 0.23
C PRO A 78 -25.05 -8.68 1.23
N GLY A 79 -24.10 -8.17 2.01
CA GLY A 79 -24.33 -7.10 2.97
C GLY A 79 -23.95 -5.71 2.46
N PRO A 80 -23.88 -4.71 3.35
CA PRO A 80 -23.37 -3.39 3.00
C PRO A 80 -21.89 -3.46 2.59
N ALA A 81 -21.53 -2.79 1.49
CA ALA A 81 -20.14 -2.68 1.07
C ALA A 81 -19.36 -1.86 2.12
N THR A 82 -18.42 -2.51 2.81
CA THR A 82 -17.68 -1.91 3.92
C THR A 82 -16.21 -1.71 3.54
N ALA A 83 -15.73 -0.47 3.58
CA ALA A 83 -14.33 -0.17 3.36
C ALA A 83 -13.47 -0.60 4.56
N LEU A 84 -12.38 -1.32 4.33
CA LEU A 84 -11.26 -1.42 5.25
C LEU A 84 -10.14 -0.52 4.72
N VAL A 85 -10.13 0.71 5.19
CA VAL A 85 -9.23 1.74 4.69
C VAL A 85 -8.10 2.01 5.66
N SER A 86 -6.90 2.20 5.11
CA SER A 86 -5.79 2.83 5.84
C SER A 86 -4.67 3.28 4.92
N PHE A 87 -3.71 4.02 5.46
CA PHE A 87 -2.42 4.20 4.81
C PHE A 87 -1.68 2.84 4.67
N PRO A 88 -0.97 2.57 3.56
CA PRO A 88 -0.17 1.36 3.39
C PRO A 88 0.78 1.08 4.56
N GLY A 89 0.91 -0.19 4.98
CA GLY A 89 1.74 -0.55 6.13
C GLY A 89 1.04 -0.47 7.50
N SER A 90 -0.26 -0.17 7.54
CA SER A 90 -1.07 -0.09 8.77
C SER A 90 -1.81 -1.38 9.16
N GLY A 91 -1.48 -2.52 8.53
CA GLY A 91 -1.98 -3.83 8.98
C GLY A 91 -3.24 -4.38 8.31
N ASN A 92 -3.74 -3.79 7.22
CA ASN A 92 -4.96 -4.27 6.53
C ASN A 92 -4.96 -5.77 6.23
N THR A 93 -3.86 -6.31 5.70
CA THR A 93 -3.78 -7.75 5.36
C THR A 93 -3.95 -8.63 6.59
N TRP A 94 -3.46 -8.18 7.75
CA TRP A 94 -3.61 -8.92 9.01
C TRP A 94 -5.06 -8.86 9.52
N ILE A 95 -5.69 -7.68 9.50
CA ILE A 95 -7.10 -7.53 9.90
C ILE A 95 -8.02 -8.35 8.99
N ARG A 96 -7.79 -8.33 7.67
CA ARG A 96 -8.51 -9.19 6.72
C ARG A 96 -8.38 -10.67 7.06
N TYR A 97 -7.16 -11.09 7.41
CA TYR A 97 -6.89 -12.47 7.83
C TYR A 97 -7.67 -12.83 9.09
N LEU A 98 -7.68 -11.96 10.11
CA LEU A 98 -8.41 -12.17 11.35
C LEU A 98 -9.92 -12.25 11.12
N LEU A 99 -10.48 -11.34 10.31
CA LEU A 99 -11.90 -11.37 9.91
C LEU A 99 -12.26 -12.66 9.17
N GLN A 100 -11.44 -13.09 8.22
CA GLN A 100 -11.61 -14.37 7.54
C GLN A 100 -11.52 -15.56 8.50
N GLN A 101 -10.61 -15.53 9.48
CA GLN A 101 -10.48 -16.58 10.48
C GLN A 101 -11.73 -16.70 11.34
N VAL A 102 -12.26 -15.58 11.85
CA VAL A 102 -13.36 -15.62 12.81
C VAL A 102 -14.73 -15.80 12.15
N THR A 103 -14.92 -15.29 10.93
CA THR A 103 -16.23 -15.30 10.24
C THR A 103 -16.36 -16.38 9.18
N GLY A 104 -15.25 -16.84 8.59
CA GLY A 104 -15.28 -17.65 7.37
C GLY A 104 -15.67 -16.85 6.11
N TYR A 105 -16.02 -15.57 6.19
CA TYR A 105 -16.35 -14.77 5.01
C TYR A 105 -15.11 -14.30 4.27
N TYR A 106 -15.15 -14.33 2.94
CA TYR A 106 -14.11 -13.72 2.12
C TYR A 106 -13.96 -12.22 2.41
N SER A 107 -12.72 -11.73 2.34
CA SER A 107 -12.42 -10.29 2.32
C SER A 107 -11.93 -9.86 0.94
N GLY A 108 -12.46 -8.73 0.47
CA GLY A 108 -12.15 -8.15 -0.84
C GLY A 108 -11.06 -7.08 -0.80
N SER A 109 -10.77 -6.55 -1.98
CA SER A 109 -9.74 -5.54 -2.21
C SER A 109 -10.04 -4.84 -3.53
N VAL A 110 -9.87 -3.52 -3.59
CA VAL A 110 -9.93 -2.78 -4.86
C VAL A 110 -8.76 -3.12 -5.80
N TYR A 111 -7.76 -3.84 -5.29
CA TYR A 111 -6.57 -4.26 -6.02
C TYR A 111 -6.66 -5.71 -6.47
N LYS A 112 -5.81 -6.07 -7.43
CA LYS A 112 -5.60 -7.45 -7.89
C LYS A 112 -4.20 -7.94 -7.55
N ASP A 113 -4.02 -8.46 -6.34
CA ASP A 113 -2.75 -9.04 -5.90
C ASP A 113 -2.73 -10.57 -6.08
N TYR A 114 -2.13 -11.05 -7.16
CA TYR A 114 -2.05 -12.48 -7.45
C TYR A 114 -1.31 -13.29 -6.38
N ALA A 115 -0.36 -12.69 -5.67
CA ALA A 115 0.34 -13.37 -4.58
C ALA A 115 -0.59 -13.55 -3.38
N LEU A 116 -1.39 -12.55 -3.04
CA LEU A 116 -2.41 -12.67 -1.99
C LEU A 116 -3.54 -13.63 -2.39
N MET A 117 -4.00 -13.60 -3.64
CA MET A 117 -5.01 -14.55 -4.15
C MET A 117 -4.59 -16.00 -3.97
N LYS A 118 -3.35 -16.34 -4.33
CA LYS A 118 -2.82 -17.69 -4.18
C LYS A 118 -2.62 -18.12 -2.74
N ASN A 119 -2.53 -17.17 -1.81
CA ASN A 119 -2.11 -17.44 -0.44
C ASN A 119 -3.21 -17.25 0.60
N GLY A 120 -4.46 -16.94 0.23
CA GLY A 120 -5.54 -16.86 1.23
C GLY A 120 -6.56 -15.75 1.03
N PHE A 121 -6.42 -14.93 -0.01
CA PHE A 121 -7.36 -13.84 -0.31
C PHE A 121 -7.97 -14.02 -1.70
N PRO A 122 -8.78 -15.07 -1.94
CA PRO A 122 -9.26 -15.41 -3.27
C PRO A 122 -10.19 -14.35 -3.87
N ALA A 123 -10.78 -13.48 -3.05
CA ALA A 123 -11.68 -12.40 -3.45
C ALA A 123 -10.97 -11.04 -3.68
N GLU A 124 -9.66 -11.01 -3.98
CA GLU A 124 -9.06 -9.79 -4.56
C GLU A 124 -9.86 -9.36 -5.81
N SER A 125 -9.94 -8.05 -6.04
CA SER A 125 -10.77 -7.42 -7.08
C SER A 125 -12.29 -7.52 -6.88
N ILE A 126 -12.76 -8.04 -5.75
CA ILE A 126 -14.16 -7.92 -5.33
C ILE A 126 -14.29 -6.74 -4.38
N SER A 127 -15.21 -5.83 -4.70
CA SER A 127 -15.37 -4.55 -4.01
C SER A 127 -16.83 -4.23 -3.63
N ASN A 128 -17.67 -5.25 -3.50
CA ASN A 128 -19.09 -5.11 -3.16
C ASN A 128 -19.47 -5.89 -1.88
N GLY A 129 -20.76 -5.98 -1.59
CA GLY A 129 -21.31 -6.61 -0.39
C GLY A 129 -21.15 -8.12 -0.24
N SER A 130 -20.64 -8.83 -1.25
CA SER A 130 -20.45 -10.29 -1.17
C SER A 130 -19.25 -10.71 -0.30
N VAL A 131 -18.43 -9.74 0.10
CA VAL A 131 -17.29 -9.90 1.01
C VAL A 131 -17.53 -9.12 2.31
N VAL A 132 -16.85 -9.54 3.38
CA VAL A 132 -17.03 -8.92 4.71
C VAL A 132 -16.51 -7.48 4.78
N VAL A 133 -15.37 -7.23 4.14
CA VAL A 133 -14.77 -5.90 4.00
C VAL A 133 -13.98 -5.81 2.69
N VAL A 134 -13.77 -4.60 2.19
CA VAL A 134 -13.01 -4.30 0.98
C VAL A 134 -11.81 -3.44 1.33
N LYS A 135 -10.60 -3.98 1.18
CA LYS A 135 -9.37 -3.22 1.40
C LYS A 135 -9.19 -2.13 0.36
N THR A 136 -8.88 -0.91 0.81
CA THR A 136 -8.43 0.19 -0.06
C THR A 136 -7.37 1.07 0.61
N HIS A 137 -6.51 1.66 -0.21
CA HIS A 137 -5.63 2.78 0.17
C HIS A 137 -6.03 4.07 -0.56
N GLU A 138 -7.10 4.04 -1.35
CA GLU A 138 -7.59 5.18 -2.12
C GLU A 138 -8.43 6.09 -1.23
N TRP A 139 -8.51 7.37 -1.59
CA TRP A 139 -9.29 8.39 -0.88
C TRP A 139 -9.87 9.36 -1.89
N GLY A 140 -10.78 10.21 -1.42
CA GLY A 140 -11.54 11.14 -2.25
C GLY A 140 -13.05 10.87 -2.17
N PRO A 141 -13.86 11.88 -2.53
CA PRO A 141 -15.31 11.81 -2.38
C PRO A 141 -15.94 10.65 -3.16
N GLU A 142 -15.50 10.39 -4.39
CA GLU A 142 -16.06 9.32 -5.22
C GLU A 142 -15.74 7.92 -4.67
N ILE A 143 -14.53 7.73 -4.13
CA ILE A 143 -14.16 6.49 -3.46
C ILE A 143 -14.99 6.30 -2.18
N ARG A 144 -15.20 7.36 -1.39
CA ARG A 144 -16.02 7.25 -0.17
C ARG A 144 -17.47 6.92 -0.48
N LYS A 145 -18.05 7.50 -1.54
CA LYS A 145 -19.45 7.25 -1.95
C LYS A 145 -19.73 5.81 -2.37
N SER A 146 -18.73 5.02 -2.76
CA SER A 146 -18.93 3.62 -3.16
C SER A 146 -19.12 2.67 -1.98
N PHE A 147 -18.94 3.14 -0.73
CA PHE A 147 -19.08 2.33 0.47
C PHE A 147 -20.23 2.82 1.36
N SER A 148 -20.92 1.88 1.99
CA SER A 148 -22.01 2.16 2.93
C SER A 148 -21.48 2.36 4.36
N ARG A 149 -20.36 1.72 4.70
CA ARG A 149 -19.69 1.79 6.01
C ARG A 149 -18.17 1.82 5.82
N ALA A 150 -17.43 2.31 6.80
CA ALA A 150 -15.98 2.33 6.75
C ALA A 150 -15.35 1.97 8.10
N ILE A 151 -14.32 1.15 8.05
CA ILE A 151 -13.35 0.93 9.13
C ILE A 151 -12.08 1.66 8.72
N LEU A 152 -11.71 2.70 9.46
CA LEU A 152 -10.48 3.46 9.25
C LEU A 152 -9.42 3.00 10.24
N VAL A 153 -8.42 2.27 9.73
CA VAL A 153 -7.30 1.79 10.51
C VAL A 153 -6.20 2.84 10.51
N MET A 154 -5.84 3.31 11.69
CA MET A 154 -4.76 4.26 11.92
C MET A 154 -3.61 3.57 12.62
N ARG A 155 -2.39 3.94 12.25
CA ARG A 155 -1.16 3.44 12.86
C ARG A 155 -0.21 4.61 13.04
N ASP A 156 0.67 4.55 14.05
CA ASP A 156 1.71 5.55 14.21
C ASP A 156 2.46 5.80 12.87
N PRO A 157 2.55 7.06 12.41
CA PRO A 157 3.04 7.37 11.07
C PRO A 157 4.50 6.97 10.86
N TYR A 158 5.36 7.00 11.89
CA TYR A 158 6.75 6.56 11.74
C TYR A 158 6.79 5.07 11.41
N LEU A 159 6.05 4.27 12.18
CA LEU A 159 5.98 2.83 11.99
C LEU A 159 5.30 2.44 10.67
N ALA A 160 4.25 3.15 10.28
CA ALA A 160 3.53 2.90 9.04
C ALA A 160 4.38 3.25 7.80
N ILE A 161 5.04 4.41 7.79
CA ILE A 161 5.94 4.85 6.70
C ILE A 161 7.11 3.87 6.55
N GLN A 162 7.74 3.48 7.67
CA GLN A 162 8.83 2.50 7.63
C GLN A 162 8.32 1.12 7.16
N ALA A 163 7.12 0.71 7.57
CA ALA A 163 6.52 -0.53 7.11
C ALA A 163 6.24 -0.53 5.60
N GLU A 164 5.82 0.60 5.04
CA GLU A 164 5.61 0.75 3.61
C GLU A 164 6.94 0.77 2.84
N PHE A 165 7.97 1.44 3.37
CA PHE A 165 9.31 1.40 2.78
C PHE A 165 9.88 -0.02 2.72
N ASN A 166 9.73 -0.76 3.83
CA ASN A 166 10.08 -2.16 3.92
C ASN A 166 9.31 -3.01 2.89
N ARG A 167 8.01 -2.73 2.69
CA ARG A 167 7.19 -3.44 1.71
C ARG A 167 7.67 -3.18 0.27
N GLN A 168 7.96 -1.94 -0.07
CA GLN A 168 8.41 -1.56 -1.42
C GLN A 168 9.82 -2.08 -1.73
N SER A 169 10.68 -2.16 -0.72
CA SER A 169 12.08 -2.57 -0.89
C SER A 169 12.32 -4.08 -0.70
N GLY A 170 11.48 -4.75 0.10
CA GLY A 170 11.67 -6.16 0.49
C GLY A 170 10.47 -7.08 0.22
N GLY A 171 9.37 -6.57 -0.36
CA GLY A 171 8.14 -7.34 -0.62
C GLY A 171 7.16 -7.37 0.56
N HIS A 172 6.03 -8.06 0.41
CA HIS A 172 4.89 -7.99 1.36
C HIS A 172 5.27 -8.22 2.83
N ILE A 173 6.16 -9.18 3.10
CA ILE A 173 6.62 -9.52 4.45
C ILE A 173 8.11 -9.19 4.69
N GLY A 174 8.80 -8.61 3.71
CA GLY A 174 10.24 -8.34 3.81
C GLY A 174 10.59 -6.98 4.41
N HIS A 175 11.90 -6.71 4.47
CA HIS A 175 12.48 -5.49 5.02
C HIS A 175 13.43 -4.87 4.00
N ALA A 176 13.50 -3.53 4.02
CA ALA A 176 14.54 -2.82 3.30
C ALA A 176 15.91 -3.12 3.93
N GLN A 177 16.91 -3.35 3.10
CA GLN A 177 18.29 -3.42 3.58
C GLN A 177 18.74 -2.03 4.10
N PRO A 178 19.65 -1.97 5.09
CA PRO A 178 20.09 -0.71 5.69
C PRO A 178 20.59 0.35 4.68
N ASP A 179 21.28 -0.09 3.62
CA ASP A 179 21.81 0.75 2.54
C ASP A 179 20.72 1.53 1.79
N LYS A 180 19.48 1.01 1.76
CA LYS A 180 18.34 1.69 1.10
C LYS A 180 17.96 2.98 1.79
N TYR A 181 18.19 3.09 3.10
CA TYR A 181 17.90 4.31 3.87
C TYR A 181 18.94 5.40 3.61
N THR A 182 20.18 5.02 3.28
CA THR A 182 21.29 5.93 3.01
C THR A 182 21.53 6.17 1.51
N ARG A 183 20.73 5.55 0.64
CA ARG A 183 20.81 5.69 -0.81
C ARG A 183 20.74 7.17 -1.24
N ASP A 184 21.60 7.55 -2.19
CA ASP A 184 21.70 8.91 -2.74
C ASP A 184 21.92 9.95 -1.62
N GLY A 185 22.79 9.63 -0.65
CA GLY A 185 23.06 10.48 0.50
C GLY A 185 21.88 10.62 1.48
N GLY A 186 20.90 9.70 1.40
CA GLY A 186 19.66 9.75 2.19
C GLY A 186 18.53 10.52 1.52
N HIS A 187 18.76 11.21 0.39
CA HIS A 187 17.73 12.01 -0.27
C HIS A 187 16.54 11.18 -0.76
N TYR A 188 16.76 9.92 -1.16
CA TYR A 188 15.66 9.01 -1.53
C TYR A 188 14.73 8.76 -0.33
N TRP A 189 15.30 8.46 0.84
CA TRP A 189 14.55 8.26 2.06
C TRP A 189 13.85 9.53 2.54
N GLU A 190 14.53 10.69 2.49
CA GLU A 190 13.92 11.98 2.85
C GLU A 190 12.69 12.31 1.99
N LYS A 191 12.82 12.16 0.67
CA LYS A 191 11.71 12.37 -0.27
C LYS A 191 10.59 11.36 -0.03
N PHE A 192 10.95 10.10 0.22
CA PHE A 192 9.98 9.06 0.53
C PHE A 192 9.18 9.39 1.80
N VAL A 193 9.85 9.71 2.91
CA VAL A 193 9.19 10.05 4.18
C VAL A 193 8.29 11.26 4.03
N THR A 194 8.75 12.33 3.37
CA THR A 194 7.97 13.55 3.16
C THR A 194 6.69 13.26 2.38
N ASN A 195 6.80 12.55 1.26
CA ASN A 195 5.65 12.17 0.43
C ASN A 195 4.67 11.25 1.18
N LYS A 196 5.21 10.28 1.93
CA LYS A 196 4.40 9.29 2.64
C LYS A 196 3.74 9.85 3.91
N ALA A 197 4.36 10.81 4.59
CA ALA A 197 3.74 11.52 5.71
C ALA A 197 2.54 12.35 5.24
N LEU A 198 2.66 13.05 4.10
CA LEU A 198 1.54 13.76 3.48
C LEU A 198 0.43 12.81 3.03
N ALA A 199 0.78 11.68 2.40
CA ALA A 199 -0.20 10.68 2.01
C ALA A 199 -0.93 10.09 3.24
N TRP A 200 -0.20 9.71 4.29
CA TRP A 200 -0.78 9.22 5.55
C TRP A 200 -1.77 10.22 6.17
N MET A 201 -1.38 11.50 6.22
CA MET A 201 -2.24 12.58 6.72
C MET A 201 -3.48 12.74 5.83
N ASN A 202 -3.30 12.89 4.52
CA ASN A 202 -4.40 13.16 3.59
C ASN A 202 -5.40 12.01 3.51
N THR A 203 -4.93 10.75 3.47
CA THR A 203 -5.82 9.58 3.50
C THR A 203 -6.66 9.60 4.77
N THR A 204 -6.04 9.77 5.94
CA THR A 204 -6.75 9.76 7.23
C THR A 204 -7.76 10.91 7.32
N LEU A 205 -7.32 12.15 7.06
CA LEU A 205 -8.19 13.33 7.13
C LEU A 205 -9.32 13.29 6.11
N ASP A 206 -9.14 12.65 4.95
CA ASP A 206 -10.24 12.51 3.99
C ASP A 206 -11.29 11.51 4.44
N TRP A 207 -10.85 10.37 4.98
CA TRP A 207 -11.76 9.32 5.46
C TRP A 207 -12.49 9.68 6.75
N LEU A 208 -11.95 10.57 7.59
CA LEU A 208 -12.70 11.16 8.69
C LEU A 208 -13.95 11.93 8.20
N LYS A 209 -14.00 12.37 6.93
CA LYS A 209 -15.19 13.04 6.35
C LYS A 209 -16.25 12.06 5.87
N PHE A 210 -16.08 10.75 6.08
CA PHE A 210 -17.06 9.75 5.67
C PHE A 210 -18.41 10.04 6.32
N SER A 211 -19.47 10.07 5.52
CA SER A 211 -20.80 10.48 5.98
C SER A 211 -21.65 9.32 6.54
N GLY A 212 -21.24 8.08 6.27
CA GLY A 212 -21.87 6.89 6.83
C GLY A 212 -21.24 6.46 8.15
N PRO A 213 -21.64 5.30 8.69
CA PRO A 213 -21.03 4.73 9.88
C PRO A 213 -19.51 4.54 9.69
N LEU A 214 -18.73 5.15 10.58
CA LEU A 214 -17.28 5.10 10.59
C LEU A 214 -16.79 4.51 11.91
N HIS A 215 -16.01 3.43 11.83
CA HIS A 215 -15.34 2.84 12.97
C HIS A 215 -13.84 3.13 12.90
N LEU A 216 -13.31 3.77 13.94
CA LEU A 216 -11.87 4.05 14.05
C LEU A 216 -11.20 2.89 14.76
N VAL A 217 -10.13 2.38 14.16
CA VAL A 217 -9.30 1.31 14.73
C VAL A 217 -7.88 1.82 14.83
N PHE A 218 -7.33 1.86 16.04
CA PHE A 218 -5.91 2.12 16.23
C PHE A 218 -5.17 0.80 16.19
N TYR A 219 -4.19 0.68 15.30
CA TYR A 219 -3.42 -0.54 15.10
C TYR A 219 -2.67 -0.95 16.35
N GLU A 220 -2.20 0.03 17.13
CA GLU A 220 -1.57 -0.20 18.42
C GLU A 220 -2.53 -0.86 19.43
N ASP A 221 -3.80 -0.47 19.48
CA ASP A 221 -4.80 -1.09 20.34
C ASP A 221 -5.10 -2.55 19.92
N LEU A 222 -5.07 -2.85 18.61
CA LEU A 222 -5.16 -4.23 18.12
C LEU A 222 -3.97 -5.10 18.56
N LEU A 223 -2.79 -4.50 18.78
CA LEU A 223 -1.63 -5.23 19.29
C LEU A 223 -1.73 -5.47 20.79
N ASP A 224 -2.28 -4.50 21.52
CA ASP A 224 -2.33 -4.51 22.98
C ASP A 224 -3.52 -5.33 23.51
N ASN A 225 -4.69 -5.25 22.86
CA ASN A 225 -5.91 -5.96 23.25
C ASN A 225 -6.70 -6.47 22.04
N LEU A 226 -6.10 -7.43 21.32
CA LEU A 226 -6.71 -8.02 20.13
C LEU A 226 -8.14 -8.55 20.35
N PRO A 227 -8.46 -9.33 21.42
CA PRO A 227 -9.81 -9.88 21.60
C PRO A 227 -10.87 -8.78 21.62
N GLU A 228 -10.65 -7.75 22.40
CA GLU A 228 -11.65 -6.71 22.61
C GLU A 228 -11.82 -5.82 21.36
N GLU A 229 -10.72 -5.46 20.69
CA GLU A 229 -10.80 -4.73 19.42
C GLU A 229 -11.48 -5.53 18.32
N MET A 230 -11.24 -6.84 18.24
CA MET A 230 -11.93 -7.70 17.28
C MET A 230 -13.43 -7.81 17.58
N ARG A 231 -13.84 -7.85 18.85
CA ARG A 231 -15.26 -7.83 19.23
C ARG A 231 -15.92 -6.51 18.80
N ARG A 232 -15.28 -5.36 19.04
CA ARG A 232 -15.76 -4.06 18.55
C ARG A 232 -15.92 -4.00 17.03
N ILE A 233 -14.94 -4.53 16.30
CA ILE A 233 -15.01 -4.59 14.83
C ILE A 233 -16.17 -5.47 14.37
N LEU A 234 -16.38 -6.64 14.99
CA LEU A 234 -17.47 -7.56 14.64
C LEU A 234 -18.84 -6.95 14.96
N GLU A 235 -18.97 -6.30 16.11
CA GLU A 235 -20.16 -5.53 16.49
C GLU A 235 -20.44 -4.44 15.45
N PHE A 236 -19.43 -3.65 15.07
CA PHE A 236 -19.59 -2.62 14.03
C PHE A 236 -19.98 -3.21 12.67
N LEU A 237 -19.64 -4.46 12.37
CA LEU A 237 -20.00 -5.12 11.12
C LEU A 237 -21.38 -5.83 11.18
N ASP A 238 -22.04 -5.80 12.34
CA ASP A 238 -23.25 -6.58 12.66
C ASP A 238 -23.07 -8.08 12.39
N LEU A 239 -21.96 -8.65 12.87
CA LEU A 239 -21.62 -10.05 12.66
C LEU A 239 -21.58 -10.82 13.97
N GLU A 240 -22.41 -11.85 14.06
CA GLU A 240 -22.38 -12.82 15.15
C GLU A 240 -21.42 -13.97 14.81
N VAL A 241 -20.57 -14.33 15.77
CA VAL A 241 -19.62 -15.44 15.64
C VAL A 241 -19.67 -16.31 16.90
N THR A 242 -19.40 -17.61 16.73
CA THR A 242 -19.32 -18.51 17.88
C THR A 242 -18.04 -18.29 18.67
N GLU A 243 -18.08 -18.52 19.98
CA GLU A 243 -16.86 -18.46 20.83
C GLU A 243 -15.79 -19.45 20.33
N ASN A 244 -16.18 -20.62 19.80
CA ASN A 244 -15.24 -21.58 19.21
C ASN A 244 -14.44 -20.99 18.03
N ASN A 245 -15.09 -20.22 17.15
CA ASN A 245 -14.42 -19.54 16.04
C ASN A 245 -13.53 -18.41 16.53
N PHE A 246 -14.01 -17.67 17.53
CA PHE A 246 -13.27 -16.57 18.14
C PHE A 246 -11.98 -17.09 18.80
N ASP A 247 -12.08 -18.13 19.62
CA ASP A 247 -10.95 -18.80 20.24
C ASP A 247 -9.97 -19.37 19.20
N CYS A 248 -10.51 -19.95 18.11
CA CYS A 248 -9.67 -20.42 17.03
C CYS A 248 -8.89 -19.28 16.35
N MET A 249 -9.53 -18.15 16.07
CA MET A 249 -8.87 -16.95 15.53
C MET A 249 -7.76 -16.49 16.47
N ILE A 250 -8.01 -16.41 17.78
CA ILE A 250 -7.00 -16.01 18.78
C ILE A 250 -5.81 -16.96 18.78
N ARG A 251 -6.03 -18.28 18.72
CA ARG A 251 -4.96 -19.28 18.62
C ARG A 251 -4.10 -19.14 17.36
N HIS A 252 -4.68 -18.64 16.27
CA HIS A 252 -4.01 -18.48 14.97
C HIS A 252 -3.70 -17.01 14.62
N GLN A 253 -3.77 -16.10 15.59
CA GLN A 253 -3.79 -14.65 15.33
C GLN A 253 -2.63 -14.14 14.47
N ASP A 254 -1.41 -14.67 14.60
CA ASP A 254 -0.24 -14.12 13.90
C ASP A 254 -0.26 -14.39 12.37
N GLY A 255 -0.77 -15.56 11.96
CA GLY A 255 -0.72 -16.02 10.57
C GLY A 255 0.68 -15.90 9.91
N ILE A 256 0.71 -15.78 8.58
CA ILE A 256 1.94 -15.47 7.82
C ILE A 256 2.06 -13.98 7.45
N TYR A 257 1.04 -13.18 7.79
CA TYR A 257 0.91 -11.80 7.30
C TYR A 257 1.36 -10.75 8.32
N LYS A 258 1.49 -11.13 9.59
CA LYS A 258 2.08 -10.26 10.60
C LYS A 258 3.59 -10.22 10.41
N ARG A 259 4.10 -9.08 9.93
CA ARG A 259 5.53 -8.87 9.76
C ARG A 259 6.20 -8.78 11.13
N ARG A 260 7.18 -9.64 11.40
CA ARG A 260 8.02 -9.52 12.59
C ARG A 260 8.82 -8.21 12.52
N ARG A 261 8.86 -7.45 13.61
CA ARG A 261 9.67 -6.23 13.66
C ARG A 261 11.15 -6.62 13.57
N ARG A 262 11.90 -5.93 12.70
CA ARG A 262 13.36 -5.95 12.69
C ARG A 262 13.83 -4.54 13.04
N PRO A 263 14.33 -4.31 14.27
CA PRO A 263 14.83 -2.99 14.63
C PRO A 263 16.03 -2.65 13.73
N LEU A 264 16.14 -1.38 13.37
CA LEU A 264 17.35 -0.85 12.76
C LEU A 264 18.33 -0.49 13.89
N ASN A 265 19.62 -0.63 13.64
CA ASN A 265 20.67 -0.22 14.58
C ASN A 265 20.92 1.30 14.56
N PHE A 266 20.14 2.05 13.77
CA PHE A 266 20.21 3.49 13.64
C PHE A 266 18.80 4.06 13.53
N ASP A 267 18.65 5.34 13.88
CA ASP A 267 17.41 6.07 13.65
C ASP A 267 17.37 6.59 12.21
N PRO A 268 16.46 6.10 11.35
CA PRO A 268 16.38 6.58 9.97
C PRO A 268 15.77 7.98 9.89
N PHE A 269 15.13 8.51 10.94
CA PHE A 269 14.44 9.80 10.89
C PHE A 269 15.32 10.92 11.42
N THR A 270 15.88 11.73 10.52
CA THR A 270 16.61 12.95 10.90
C THR A 270 15.69 13.93 11.67
N PRO A 271 16.24 14.85 12.49
CA PRO A 271 15.43 15.83 13.23
C PRO A 271 14.48 16.65 12.34
N LYS A 272 14.91 16.97 11.11
CA LYS A 272 14.09 17.65 10.10
C LYS A 272 12.89 16.80 9.68
N LEU A 273 13.10 15.52 9.38
CA LEU A 273 12.03 14.59 9.03
C LEU A 273 11.08 14.38 10.21
N ARG A 274 11.61 14.25 11.43
CA ARG A 274 10.79 14.11 12.65
C ARG A 274 9.84 15.29 12.82
N LYS A 275 10.37 16.52 12.77
CA LYS A 275 9.56 17.75 12.85
C LYS A 275 8.42 17.78 11.83
N PHE A 276 8.66 17.30 10.61
CA PHE A 276 7.64 17.26 9.55
C PHE A 276 6.58 16.17 9.80
N VAL A 277 7.00 14.96 10.16
CA VAL A 277 6.09 13.85 10.49
C VAL A 277 5.24 14.22 11.72
N ASP A 278 5.84 14.79 12.75
CA ASP A 278 5.14 15.25 13.95
C ASP A 278 4.12 16.36 13.64
N LYS A 279 4.41 17.25 12.68
CA LYS A 279 3.42 18.24 12.21
C LYS A 279 2.21 17.54 11.61
N CYS A 280 2.43 16.57 10.72
CA CYS A 280 1.35 15.79 10.10
C CYS A 280 0.55 15.02 11.16
N LYS A 281 1.24 14.36 12.09
CA LYS A 281 0.65 13.61 13.20
C LYS A 281 -0.25 14.49 14.07
N ARG A 282 0.23 15.66 14.51
CA ARG A 282 -0.56 16.59 15.32
C ARG A 282 -1.87 17.02 14.65
N LEU A 283 -1.83 17.28 13.34
CA LEU A 283 -3.03 17.66 12.58
C LEU A 283 -4.06 16.52 12.55
N VAL A 284 -3.61 15.28 12.35
CA VAL A 284 -4.48 14.10 12.43
C VAL A 284 -5.00 13.88 13.84
N ASP A 285 -4.14 13.93 14.86
CA ASP A 285 -4.54 13.73 16.25
C ASP A 285 -5.59 14.74 16.71
N GLN A 286 -5.47 16.00 16.27
CA GLN A 286 -6.49 17.02 16.51
C GLN A 286 -7.81 16.65 15.83
N ALA A 287 -7.78 16.29 14.54
CA ALA A 287 -8.99 15.90 13.82
C ALA A 287 -9.68 14.68 14.43
N VAL A 288 -8.92 13.65 14.80
CA VAL A 288 -9.42 12.42 15.41
C VAL A 288 -10.05 12.69 16.76
N ARG A 289 -9.42 13.50 17.62
CA ARG A 289 -9.98 13.86 18.94
C ARG A 289 -11.35 14.53 18.80
N GLU A 290 -11.50 15.43 17.84
CA GLU A 290 -12.77 16.12 17.61
C GLU A 290 -13.85 15.15 17.09
N VAL A 291 -13.49 14.24 16.17
CA VAL A 291 -14.41 13.19 15.69
C VAL A 291 -14.88 12.32 16.86
N LEU A 292 -13.95 11.88 17.71
CA LEU A 292 -14.27 11.05 18.88
C LEU A 292 -15.11 11.80 19.92
N ALA A 293 -14.99 13.13 20.00
CA ALA A 293 -15.83 13.98 20.84
C ALA A 293 -17.23 14.26 20.23
N GLY A 294 -17.54 13.72 19.05
CA GLY A 294 -18.81 13.96 18.35
C GLY A 294 -18.86 15.29 17.58
N GLY A 295 -17.72 15.94 17.36
CA GLY A 295 -17.62 17.20 16.63
C GLY A 295 -17.78 17.06 15.11
N ASP A 296 -18.15 18.16 14.44
CA ASP A 296 -18.23 18.20 12.98
C ASP A 296 -16.83 18.24 12.35
N VAL A 297 -16.43 17.13 11.76
CA VAL A 297 -15.16 16.96 11.04
C VAL A 297 -14.92 18.04 9.99
N LYS A 298 -15.97 18.53 9.31
CA LYS A 298 -15.81 19.58 8.30
C LYS A 298 -15.36 20.89 8.92
N LEU A 299 -15.92 21.25 10.07
CA LEU A 299 -15.52 22.44 10.82
C LEU A 299 -14.05 22.32 11.26
N VAL A 300 -13.67 21.16 11.78
CA VAL A 300 -12.31 20.88 12.26
C VAL A 300 -11.29 20.98 11.13
N LEU A 301 -11.55 20.35 9.99
CA LEU A 301 -10.67 20.39 8.83
C LEU A 301 -10.57 21.79 8.21
N ASN A 302 -11.64 22.57 8.24
CA ASN A 302 -11.60 23.98 7.82
C ASN A 302 -10.73 24.82 8.75
N ASN A 303 -10.82 24.60 10.07
CA ASN A 303 -9.97 25.28 11.06
C ASN A 303 -8.48 24.88 10.92
N LEU A 304 -8.20 23.62 10.58
CA LEU A 304 -6.84 23.15 10.28
C LEU A 304 -6.26 23.78 9.00
N LYS A 305 -7.09 24.06 7.99
CA LYS A 305 -6.65 24.83 6.80
C LYS A 305 -6.35 26.28 7.17
N TYR A 306 -7.24 26.94 7.92
CA TYR A 306 -7.02 28.33 8.38
C TYR A 306 -5.73 28.46 9.20
N SER A 307 -5.44 27.48 10.06
CA SER A 307 -4.22 27.42 10.88
C SER A 307 -2.93 27.19 10.08
N ASN A 308 -3.02 26.57 8.89
CA ASN A 308 -1.87 26.38 8.00
C ASN A 308 -1.58 27.64 7.15
N ASP A 309 -2.61 28.42 6.79
CA ASP A 309 -2.45 29.68 6.06
C ASP A 309 -1.98 30.83 6.98
N SER A 310 -2.39 30.85 8.25
CA SER A 310 -2.00 31.88 9.23
C SER A 310 -0.55 31.78 9.75
N ASN A 311 0.22 30.77 9.32
CA ASN A 311 1.64 30.57 9.66
C ASN A 311 2.57 30.66 8.43
N GLY A 312 2.08 31.14 7.30
CA GLY A 312 2.79 31.20 6.03
C GLY A 312 3.02 32.62 5.50
N ASN A 313 3.32 33.59 6.37
CA ASN A 313 3.66 34.93 5.88
C ASN A 313 5.17 35.00 5.56
N GLN A 314 5.54 34.58 4.35
CA GLN A 314 6.84 34.92 3.77
C GLN A 314 6.69 35.24 2.27
N LYS A 315 6.37 36.53 2.06
CA LYS A 315 6.68 37.39 0.91
C LYS A 315 6.95 36.68 -0.43
N SER A 316 5.96 36.70 -1.32
CA SER A 316 6.20 36.70 -2.75
C SER A 316 6.95 37.97 -3.13
N VAL A 317 8.25 37.84 -3.43
CA VAL A 317 8.99 38.89 -4.12
C VAL A 317 8.68 38.74 -5.61
N THR A 318 7.96 39.73 -6.12
CA THR A 318 7.86 40.09 -7.53
C THR A 318 9.25 40.35 -8.10
N ARG A 319 9.64 39.59 -9.14
CA ARG A 319 10.20 40.13 -10.39
C ARG A 319 10.28 39.06 -11.46
#